data_AF-A0A432FJG6-F1
#
_entry.id   AF-A0A432FJG6-F1
#
_cell.length_a   1.000
_cell.length_b   1.000
_cell.length_c   1.000
_cell.angle_alpha   90.00
_cell.angle_beta   90.00
_cell.angle_gamma   90.00
#
_symmetry.space_group_name_H-M   'P 1'
#
loop_
_entity.id
_entity.type
_entity.pdbx_description
1 polymer ?
#
loop_
_entity_poly.entity_id
_entity_poly.type
_entity_poly.pdbx_seq_one_letter_code
_entity_poly.pdbx_strand_id
1 'polypeptide(L)'
;AAAAGGETSIGFGLSLIGIGIPTAFATIGAGIAVGPVGAASLAVISEKPELFGRTLIYLGLAEGIAIYGLVVTILMLGKLG
;
A
#
# COMPACT_ATOMS: atom_id res chain seq x y z
N ALA A 1 -13.21 18.31 12.10
CA ALA A 1 -11.81 18.75 11.95
C ALA A 1 -11.77 19.70 10.75
N ALA A 2 -11.24 20.89 10.96
CA ALA A 2 -11.42 22.06 10.09
C ALA A 2 -10.85 21.83 8.68
N ALA A 3 -11.64 22.18 7.66
CA ALA A 3 -11.13 22.47 6.33
C ALA A 3 -10.26 23.73 6.46
N ALA A 4 -8.94 23.55 6.38
CA ALA A 4 -8.00 24.65 6.32
C ALA A 4 -8.18 25.37 4.99
N GLY A 5 -8.95 26.46 5.01
CA GLY A 5 -9.04 27.43 3.91
C GLY A 5 -7.79 28.30 3.84
N GLY A 6 -6.64 27.68 3.60
CA GLY A 6 -5.48 28.38 3.05
C GLY A 6 -5.73 28.61 1.55
N GLU A 7 -5.13 29.65 0.97
CA GLU A 7 -5.15 29.83 -0.48
C GLU A 7 -4.66 28.53 -1.14
N THR A 8 -5.57 27.78 -1.77
CA THR A 8 -5.24 26.57 -2.52
C THR A 8 -4.46 26.99 -3.75
N SER A 9 -3.16 27.21 -3.57
CA SER A 9 -2.24 27.46 -4.66
C SER A 9 -2.21 26.24 -5.58
N ILE A 10 -2.07 26.48 -6.87
CA ILE A 10 -1.83 25.43 -7.87
C ILE A 10 -0.62 24.57 -7.45
N GLY A 11 0.40 25.18 -6.82
CA GLY A 11 1.56 24.45 -6.30
C GLY A 11 1.21 23.48 -5.16
N PHE A 12 0.30 23.87 -4.27
CA PHE A 12 -0.19 22.98 -3.19
C PHE A 12 -1.00 21.83 -3.78
N GLY A 13 -1.90 22.10 -4.73
CA GLY A 13 -2.66 21.07 -5.42
C GLY A 13 -1.78 20.07 -6.18
N LEU A 14 -0.76 20.55 -6.91
CA LEU A 14 0.18 19.69 -7.64
C LEU A 14 1.02 18.83 -6.69
N SER A 15 1.39 19.38 -5.54
CA SER A 15 2.12 18.65 -4.50
C SER A 15 1.29 17.48 -3.94
N LEU A 16 0.00 17.69 -3.68
CA LEU A 16 -0.89 16.62 -3.21
C LEU A 16 -1.05 15.50 -4.25
N ILE A 17 -1.15 15.84 -5.55
CA ILE A 17 -1.17 14.85 -6.63
C ILE A 17 0.14 14.04 -6.63
N GLY A 18 1.29 14.72 -6.55
CA GLY A 18 2.60 14.08 -6.50
C GLY A 18 2.78 13.14 -5.30
N ILE A 19 2.26 13.54 -4.13
CA ILE A 19 2.30 12.75 -2.89
C ILE A 19 1.49 11.43 -3.01
N GLY A 20 0.44 11.41 -3.82
CA GLY A 20 -0.37 10.20 -4.05
C GLY A 20 0.28 9.15 -4.97
N ILE A 21 1.22 9.56 -5.82
CA ILE A 21 1.85 8.69 -6.83
C ILE A 21 2.52 7.45 -6.21
N PRO A 22 3.37 7.56 -5.15
CA PRO A 22 4.02 6.39 -4.57
C PRO A 22 3.03 5.30 -4.12
N THR A 23 1.96 5.68 -3.41
CA THR A 23 0.92 4.73 -3.00
C THR A 23 0.23 4.10 -4.20
N ALA A 24 -0.11 4.88 -5.22
CA ALA A 24 -0.81 4.37 -6.41
C ALA A 24 0.00 3.28 -7.15
N PHE A 25 1.28 3.51 -7.39
CA PHE A 25 2.13 2.52 -8.06
C PHE A 25 2.48 1.34 -7.15
N ALA A 26 2.67 1.58 -5.86
CA ALA A 26 2.95 0.51 -4.90
C ALA A 26 1.79 -0.46 -4.74
N THR A 27 0.54 0.02 -4.70
CA THR A 27 -0.64 -0.87 -4.59
C THR A 27 -0.89 -1.68 -5.87
N ILE A 28 -0.57 -1.13 -7.04
CA ILE A 28 -0.57 -1.91 -8.30
C ILE A 28 0.47 -3.03 -8.24
N GLY A 29 1.70 -2.72 -7.83
CA GLY A 29 2.77 -3.71 -7.66
C GLY A 29 2.42 -4.78 -6.61
N ALA A 30 1.82 -4.36 -5.49
CA ALA A 30 1.34 -5.26 -4.45
C ALA A 30 0.26 -6.19 -4.99
N GLY A 31 -0.73 -5.68 -5.74
CA GLY A 31 -1.76 -6.53 -6.36
C GLY A 31 -1.19 -7.60 -7.29
N ILE A 32 -0.16 -7.26 -8.08
CA ILE A 32 0.54 -8.21 -8.96
C ILE A 32 1.26 -9.30 -8.16
N ALA A 33 1.82 -8.97 -7.00
CA ALA A 33 2.50 -9.93 -6.13
C ALA A 33 1.51 -10.78 -5.31
N VAL A 34 0.49 -10.14 -4.75
CA VAL A 34 -0.50 -10.73 -3.83
C VAL A 34 -1.40 -11.73 -4.57
N GLY A 35 -1.77 -11.47 -5.82
CA GLY A 35 -2.59 -12.39 -6.63
C GLY A 35 -2.07 -13.84 -6.65
N PRO A 36 -0.87 -14.11 -7.20
CA PRO A 36 -0.31 -15.45 -7.24
C PRO A 36 0.05 -16.01 -5.85
N VAL A 37 0.57 -15.17 -4.94
CA VAL A 37 0.92 -15.61 -3.57
C VAL A 37 -0.32 -16.06 -2.79
N GLY A 38 -1.43 -15.31 -2.90
CA GLY A 38 -2.71 -15.63 -2.28
C GLY A 38 -3.32 -16.91 -2.85
N ALA A 39 -3.32 -17.07 -4.18
CA ALA A 39 -3.83 -18.27 -4.83
C ALA A 39 -3.04 -19.53 -4.40
N ALA A 40 -1.71 -19.47 -4.40
CA ALA A 40 -0.86 -20.57 -3.94
C ALA A 40 -1.06 -20.87 -2.45
N SER A 41 -1.22 -19.84 -1.62
CA SER A 41 -1.47 -19.98 -0.19
C SER A 41 -2.78 -20.74 0.07
N LEU A 42 -3.87 -20.35 -0.60
CA LEU A 42 -5.17 -21.02 -0.45
C LEU A 42 -5.13 -22.47 -0.93
N ALA A 43 -4.43 -22.76 -2.04
CA ALA A 43 -4.24 -24.13 -2.51
C ALA A 43 -3.54 -25.01 -1.47
N VAL A 44 -2.46 -24.51 -0.86
CA VAL A 44 -1.73 -25.25 0.19
C VAL A 44 -2.57 -25.41 1.46
N ILE A 45 -3.30 -24.37 1.89
CA ILE A 45 -4.18 -24.44 3.06
C ILE A 45 -5.28 -25.50 2.87
N SER A 46 -5.79 -25.66 1.65
CA SER A 46 -6.82 -26.67 1.34
C SER A 46 -6.33 -28.11 1.54
N GLU A 47 -5.03 -28.37 1.35
CA GLU A 47 -4.44 -29.69 1.56
C GLU A 47 -3.82 -29.85 2.96
N LYS A 48 -3.27 -28.76 3.53
CA LYS A 48 -2.48 -28.74 4.76
C LYS A 48 -2.90 -27.54 5.63
N PRO A 49 -4.05 -27.62 6.33
CA PRO A 49 -4.59 -26.51 7.11
C PRO A 49 -3.64 -26.05 8.23
N GLU A 50 -2.79 -26.94 8.74
CA GLU A 50 -1.75 -26.63 9.72
C GLU A 50 -0.70 -25.61 9.24
N LEU A 51 -0.61 -25.37 7.91
CA LEU A 51 0.32 -24.40 7.32
C LEU A 51 -0.25 -22.98 7.21
N PHE A 52 -1.51 -22.74 7.61
CA PHE A 52 -2.16 -21.42 7.52
C PHE A 52 -1.31 -20.26 8.02
N GLY A 53 -0.72 -20.39 9.22
CA GLY A 53 0.11 -19.33 9.81
C GLY A 53 1.37 -19.02 8.99
N ARG A 54 2.00 -20.03 8.37
CA ARG A 54 3.19 -19.83 7.52
C ARG A 54 2.84 -19.17 6.20
N THR A 55 1.71 -19.55 5.60
CA THR A 55 1.23 -18.92 4.36
C THR A 55 0.90 -17.44 4.54
N LEU A 56 0.39 -17.05 5.72
CA LEU A 56 0.15 -15.64 6.04
C LEU A 56 1.42 -14.78 6.07
N ILE A 57 2.58 -15.35 6.40
CA ILE A 57 3.86 -14.62 6.38
C ILE A 57 4.21 -14.21 4.95
N TYR A 58 4.08 -15.12 3.98
CA TYR A 58 4.38 -14.82 2.58
C TYR A 58 3.40 -13.80 1.99
N LEU A 59 2.11 -13.92 2.34
CA LEU A 59 1.10 -12.93 1.95
C LEU A 59 1.41 -11.55 2.56
N GLY A 60 1.79 -11.50 3.84
CA GLY A 60 2.19 -10.27 4.51
C GLY A 60 3.43 -9.62 3.89
N LEU A 61 4.41 -10.41 3.45
CA LEU A 61 5.58 -9.90 2.72
C LEU A 61 5.19 -9.30 1.36
N ALA A 62 4.22 -9.90 0.66
CA ALA A 62 3.69 -9.36 -0.59
C ALA A 62 2.91 -8.04 -0.38
N GLU A 63 2.06 -7.98 0.65
CA GLU A 63 1.34 -6.75 1.05
C GLU A 63 2.27 -5.64 1.55
N GLY A 64 3.46 -6.01 2.06
CA GLY A 64 4.49 -5.07 2.48
C GLY A 64 4.85 -4.04 1.41
N ILE A 65 4.70 -4.37 0.12
CA ILE A 65 4.89 -3.46 -1.02
C ILE A 65 3.94 -2.26 -0.91
N ALA A 66 2.63 -2.52 -0.70
CA ALA A 66 1.62 -1.47 -0.57
C ALA A 66 1.86 -0.62 0.67
N ILE A 67 2.18 -1.26 1.80
CA ILE A 67 2.46 -0.58 3.06
C ILE A 67 3.64 0.37 2.92
N TYR A 68 4.72 -0.04 2.24
CA TYR A 68 5.87 0.83 2.01
C TYR A 68 5.51 2.07 1.18
N GLY A 69 4.71 1.90 0.12
CA GLY A 69 4.22 3.03 -0.68
C GLY A 69 3.37 4.00 0.13
N LEU A 70 2.48 3.48 0.98
CA LEU A 70 1.66 4.28 1.88
C LEU A 70 2.50 5.04 2.90
N VAL A 71 3.48 4.37 3.52
CA VAL A 71 4.41 5.01 4.48
C VAL A 71 5.15 6.17 3.82
N VAL A 72 5.66 5.98 2.59
CA VAL A 72 6.33 7.05 1.84
C VAL A 72 5.39 8.22 1.57
N THR A 73 4.16 7.96 1.12
CA THR A 73 3.14 9.00 0.93
C THR A 73 2.85 9.78 2.22
N ILE A 74 2.71 9.10 3.37
CA ILE A 74 2.49 9.76 4.67
C ILE A 74 3.69 10.62 5.07
N LEU A 75 4.92 10.11 4.90
CA LEU A 75 6.13 10.87 5.18
C LEU A 75 6.27 12.11 4.29
N MET A 76 5.87 12.03 3.03
CA MET A 76 5.87 13.18 2.13
C MET A 76 4.79 14.19 2.53
N LEU A 77 3.60 13.73 2.92
CA LEU A 77 2.54 14.61 3.41
C LEU A 77 2.96 15.37 4.68
N GLY A 78 3.65 14.70 5.59
CA GLY A 78 4.21 15.32 6.80
C GLY A 78 5.31 16.36 6.55
N LYS A 79 5.86 16.44 5.34
CA LYS A 79 6.83 17.47 4.91
C LYS A 79 6.18 18.66 4.19
N LEU A 80 4.90 18.56 3.84
CA LEU A 80 4.18 19.59 3.09
C LEU A 80 3.54 20.65 4.01
N GLY A 81 3.44 20.37 5.31
CA GLY A 81 3.07 21.33 6.36
C GLY A 81 4.31 21.97 6.99
#